data_AF-A0A7Y1XI74-F1
#
_entry.id   AF-A0A7Y1XI74-F1
#
_cell.length_a   1.000
_cell.length_b   1.000
_cell.length_c   1.000
_cell.angle_alpha   90.00
_cell.angle_beta   90.00
_cell.angle_gamma   90.00
#
_symmetry.space_group_name_H-M   'P 1'
#
loop_
_entity.id
_entity.type
_entity.pdbx_description
1 polymer ?
#
loop_
_entity_poly.entity_id
_entity_poly.type
_entity_poly.pdbx_seq_one_letter_code
_entity_poly.pdbx_strand_id
1 'polypeptide(L)'
;MDFTFNEDQMAFRDSLAAMLASEVSSDSIRARWQSDSGFNRELWNKLVEMGITAMLVPEAAGGMQIDEVDFVMLAEECGRAALPEPLVDIALVSSRMLAELVQANSAFAEQGNALLNQLAEGSALVMAGHMINPYKNFANEADWFLLPHGEEVHLLKREQVLISAQKSLDPSRRLARIDWAPGPETRIVDGERGALLWRTALNRGALGSAA
;
A
#
# COMPACT_ATOMS: atom_id res chain seq x y z
N MET A 1 -13.60 15.86 -25.25
CA MET A 1 -13.19 15.08 -24.08
C MET A 1 -12.06 14.20 -24.55
N ASP A 2 -10.89 14.36 -23.95
CA ASP A 2 -9.70 13.58 -24.28
C ASP A 2 -9.49 12.59 -23.15
N PHE A 3 -9.40 11.31 -23.48
CA PHE A 3 -9.22 10.20 -22.53
C PHE A 3 -7.82 9.58 -22.64
N THR A 4 -6.93 10.22 -23.41
CA THR A 4 -5.55 9.76 -23.57
C THR A 4 -4.69 10.28 -22.42
N PHE A 5 -3.69 9.49 -22.05
CA PHE A 5 -2.66 9.92 -21.11
C PHE A 5 -1.73 10.92 -21.78
N ASN A 6 -1.21 11.85 -20.99
CA ASN A 6 -0.26 12.85 -21.48
C ASN A 6 1.17 12.27 -21.58
N GLU A 7 2.06 13.02 -22.22
CA GLU A 7 3.45 12.60 -22.47
C GLU A 7 4.23 12.35 -21.17
N ASP A 8 4.01 13.15 -20.12
CA ASP A 8 4.69 13.00 -18.84
C ASP A 8 4.27 11.71 -18.13
N GLN A 9 2.97 11.40 -18.15
CA GLN A 9 2.42 10.16 -17.60
C GLN A 9 2.95 8.92 -18.34
N MET A 10 3.03 9.00 -19.67
CA MET A 10 3.59 7.92 -20.50
C MET A 10 5.09 7.74 -20.23
N ALA A 11 5.86 8.83 -20.15
CA ALA A 11 7.29 8.77 -19.86
C ALA A 11 7.58 8.20 -18.46
N PHE A 12 6.74 8.51 -17.47
CA PHE A 12 6.87 7.94 -16.13
C PHE A 12 6.56 6.43 -16.14
N ARG A 13 5.49 6.01 -16.82
CA ARG A 13 5.17 4.58 -17.03
C ARG A 13 6.34 3.85 -17.69
N ASP A 14 6.90 4.39 -18.77
CA ASP A 14 8.01 3.76 -19.51
C ASP A 14 9.27 3.64 -18.64
N SER A 15 9.51 4.61 -17.76
CA SER A 15 10.63 4.57 -16.80
C SER A 15 10.44 3.46 -15.77
N LEU A 16 9.24 3.30 -15.22
CA LEU A 16 8.90 2.19 -14.33
C LEU A 16 9.02 0.85 -15.05
N ALA A 17 8.47 0.76 -16.26
CA ALA A 17 8.50 -0.43 -17.10
C ALA A 17 9.94 -0.93 -17.32
N ALA A 18 10.85 -0.01 -17.67
CA ALA A 18 12.25 -0.32 -17.92
C ALA A 18 12.97 -0.80 -16.63
N MET A 19 12.72 -0.14 -15.50
CA MET A 19 13.29 -0.54 -14.21
C MET A 19 12.78 -1.93 -13.80
N LEU A 20 11.47 -2.17 -13.85
CA LEU A 20 10.89 -3.47 -13.49
C LEU A 20 11.38 -4.59 -14.42
N ALA A 21 11.53 -4.34 -15.72
CA ALA A 21 12.07 -5.33 -16.65
C ALA A 21 13.52 -5.72 -16.34
N SER A 22 14.30 -4.80 -15.77
CA SER A 22 15.69 -5.05 -15.35
C SER A 22 15.78 -5.78 -14.01
N GLU A 23 14.95 -5.40 -13.04
CA GLU A 23 15.05 -5.85 -11.64
C GLU A 23 14.19 -7.08 -11.33
N VAL A 24 13.05 -7.22 -12.01
CA VAL A 24 12.03 -8.24 -11.77
C VAL A 24 12.03 -9.27 -12.90
N SER A 25 12.99 -10.19 -12.83
CA SER A 25 13.08 -11.32 -13.73
C SER A 25 12.50 -12.59 -13.09
N SER A 26 12.16 -13.58 -13.90
CA SER A 26 11.70 -14.88 -13.37
C SER A 26 12.73 -15.53 -12.43
N ASP A 27 14.02 -15.32 -12.68
CA ASP A 27 15.09 -15.83 -11.82
C ASP A 27 15.19 -15.03 -10.52
N SER A 28 15.03 -13.69 -10.55
CA SER A 28 15.03 -12.88 -9.33
C SER A 28 13.83 -13.22 -8.44
N ILE A 29 12.65 -13.46 -9.02
CA ILE A 29 11.46 -13.93 -8.29
C ILE A 29 11.72 -15.31 -7.66
N ARG A 30 12.27 -16.27 -8.42
CA ARG A 30 12.55 -17.62 -7.90
C ARG A 30 13.61 -17.63 -6.80
N ALA A 31 14.63 -16.78 -6.91
CA ALA A 31 15.64 -16.63 -5.86
C ALA A 31 15.00 -16.21 -4.52
N ARG A 32 13.97 -15.37 -4.58
CA ARG A 32 13.21 -14.92 -3.39
C ARG A 32 12.35 -16.02 -2.76
N TRP A 33 12.11 -17.13 -3.43
CA TRP A 33 11.39 -18.27 -2.82
C TRP A 33 12.21 -18.94 -1.71
N GLN A 34 13.54 -18.79 -1.76
CA GLN A 34 14.47 -19.35 -0.79
C GLN A 34 14.83 -18.38 0.34
N SER A 35 14.39 -17.11 0.26
CA SER A 35 14.62 -16.15 1.34
C SER A 35 13.47 -16.16 2.35
N ASP A 36 13.77 -15.93 3.63
CA ASP A 36 12.78 -15.99 4.70
C ASP A 36 11.67 -14.95 4.49
N SER A 37 12.07 -13.68 4.34
CA SER A 37 11.15 -12.56 4.13
C SER A 37 10.52 -12.57 2.73
N GLY A 38 11.24 -13.01 1.70
CA GLY A 38 10.79 -12.85 0.32
C GLY A 38 10.71 -11.41 -0.17
N PHE A 39 10.76 -10.37 0.69
CA PHE A 39 10.68 -8.96 0.32
C PHE A 39 12.04 -8.44 -0.18
N ASN A 40 12.08 -7.75 -1.32
CA ASN A 40 13.32 -7.16 -1.83
C ASN A 40 13.41 -5.69 -1.40
N ARG A 41 14.15 -5.44 -0.30
CA ARG A 41 14.33 -4.09 0.25
C ARG A 41 15.07 -3.15 -0.70
N GLU A 42 16.02 -3.66 -1.49
CA GLU A 42 16.76 -2.83 -2.46
C GLU A 42 15.86 -2.38 -3.61
N LEU A 43 15.03 -3.28 -4.15
CA LEU A 43 14.02 -2.95 -5.16
C LEU A 43 12.98 -1.98 -4.59
N TRP A 44 12.52 -2.20 -3.36
CA TRP A 44 11.59 -1.30 -2.70
C TRP A 44 12.17 0.12 -2.57
N ASN A 45 13.44 0.25 -2.19
CA ASN A 45 14.09 1.56 -2.11
C ASN A 45 14.19 2.24 -3.48
N LYS A 46 14.46 1.49 -4.56
CA LYS A 46 14.41 2.05 -5.93
C LYS A 46 13.01 2.58 -6.28
N LEU A 47 11.95 1.87 -5.89
CA LEU A 47 10.56 2.34 -6.06
C LEU A 47 10.31 3.63 -5.25
N VAL A 48 10.78 3.68 -4.00
CA VAL A 48 10.68 4.90 -3.17
C VAL A 48 11.43 6.07 -3.80
N GLU A 49 12.65 5.86 -4.31
CA GLU A 49 13.45 6.89 -4.98
C GLU A 49 12.78 7.43 -6.25
N MET A 50 12.01 6.58 -6.96
CA MET A 50 11.16 7.01 -8.08
C MET A 50 9.90 7.78 -7.62
N GLY A 51 9.58 7.76 -6.32
CA GLY A 51 8.43 8.45 -5.72
C GLY A 51 7.07 7.75 -5.89
N ILE A 52 7.05 6.53 -6.44
CA ILE A 52 5.79 5.84 -6.78
C ILE A 52 4.97 5.43 -5.55
N THR A 53 5.62 5.21 -4.41
CA THR A 53 4.96 4.84 -3.14
C THR A 53 4.11 5.99 -2.56
N ALA A 54 4.40 7.23 -2.96
CA ALA A 54 3.79 8.46 -2.46
C ALA A 54 2.91 9.17 -3.49
N MET A 55 2.70 8.59 -4.67
CA MET A 55 2.03 9.30 -5.77
C MET A 55 0.63 9.81 -5.41
N LEU A 56 -0.17 9.01 -4.71
CA LEU A 56 -1.54 9.37 -4.31
C LEU A 56 -1.62 10.17 -2.99
N VAL A 57 -0.47 10.45 -2.37
CA VAL A 57 -0.39 11.30 -1.19
C VAL A 57 -0.58 12.76 -1.63
N PRO A 58 -1.39 13.57 -0.91
CA PRO A 58 -1.53 14.99 -1.22
C PRO A 58 -0.20 15.74 -1.19
N GLU A 59 -0.04 16.78 -2.03
CA GLU A 59 1.20 17.60 -2.06
C GLU A 59 1.51 18.22 -0.69
N ALA A 60 0.47 18.63 0.05
CA ALA A 60 0.58 19.18 1.40
C ALA A 60 1.19 18.20 2.43
N ALA A 61 1.25 16.91 2.10
CA ALA A 61 1.84 15.84 2.90
C ALA A 61 3.04 15.17 2.19
N GLY A 62 3.72 15.91 1.29
CA GLY A 62 4.95 15.45 0.63
C GLY A 62 4.75 14.48 -0.53
N GLY A 63 3.52 14.30 -1.01
CA GLY A 63 3.20 13.45 -2.16
C GLY A 63 3.09 14.19 -3.49
N MET A 64 2.57 13.49 -4.52
CA MET A 64 2.42 14.04 -5.87
C MET A 64 0.97 14.39 -6.24
N GLN A 65 0.00 14.09 -5.36
CA GLN A 65 -1.44 14.32 -5.58
C GLN A 65 -1.95 13.80 -6.94
N ILE A 66 -1.47 12.64 -7.33
CA ILE A 66 -1.87 11.95 -8.56
C ILE A 66 -3.18 11.19 -8.33
N ASP A 67 -4.01 11.13 -9.36
CA ASP A 67 -5.29 10.41 -9.36
C ASP A 67 -5.08 8.89 -9.44
N GLU A 68 -6.06 8.15 -8.92
CA GLU A 68 -6.18 6.70 -9.04
C GLU A 68 -6.14 6.25 -10.51
N VAL A 69 -6.77 7.00 -11.43
CA VAL A 69 -6.78 6.70 -12.88
C VAL A 69 -5.37 6.74 -13.47
N ASP A 70 -4.57 7.73 -13.08
CA ASP A 70 -3.20 7.90 -13.57
C ASP A 70 -2.30 6.77 -13.06
N PHE A 71 -2.56 6.28 -11.85
CA PHE A 71 -1.83 5.15 -11.28
C PHE A 71 -2.17 3.81 -11.94
N VAL A 72 -3.32 3.67 -12.62
CA VAL A 72 -3.72 2.40 -13.28
C VAL A 72 -2.65 1.92 -14.26
N MET A 73 -2.08 2.82 -15.08
CA MET A 73 -1.01 2.43 -15.99
C MET A 73 0.18 1.84 -15.24
N LEU A 74 0.53 2.37 -14.08
CA LEU A 74 1.65 1.89 -13.28
C LEU A 74 1.33 0.55 -12.62
N ALA A 75 0.08 0.34 -12.21
CA ALA A 75 -0.39 -0.95 -11.73
C ALA A 75 -0.32 -2.03 -12.84
N GLU A 76 -0.70 -1.70 -14.09
CA GLU A 76 -0.55 -2.60 -15.24
C GLU A 76 0.92 -3.04 -15.43
N GLU A 77 1.87 -2.09 -15.30
CA GLU A 77 3.31 -2.37 -15.38
C GLU A 77 3.78 -3.31 -14.27
N CYS A 78 3.31 -3.09 -13.04
CA CYS A 78 3.59 -3.96 -11.89
C CYS A 78 3.04 -5.38 -12.12
N GLY A 79 1.81 -5.49 -12.64
CA GLY A 79 1.19 -6.75 -13.01
C GLY A 79 1.97 -7.47 -14.11
N ARG A 80 2.38 -6.76 -15.16
CA ARG A 80 3.18 -7.31 -16.26
C ARG A 80 4.52 -7.87 -15.79
N ALA A 81 5.17 -7.20 -14.86
CA ALA A 81 6.42 -7.65 -14.26
C ALA A 81 6.23 -8.78 -13.22
N ALA A 82 4.97 -9.11 -12.87
CA ALA A 82 4.63 -9.96 -11.73
C ALA A 82 5.32 -9.50 -10.43
N LEU A 83 5.36 -8.18 -10.20
CA LEU A 83 6.01 -7.56 -9.05
C LEU A 83 5.45 -8.15 -7.74
N PRO A 84 6.27 -8.83 -6.92
CA PRO A 84 5.77 -9.40 -5.68
C PRO A 84 5.49 -8.32 -4.62
N GLU A 85 6.29 -7.26 -4.56
CA GLU A 85 6.18 -6.14 -3.63
C GLU A 85 4.76 -5.56 -3.59
N PRO A 86 4.24 -5.17 -2.40
CA PRO A 86 2.87 -4.71 -2.23
C PRO A 86 2.70 -3.23 -2.65
N LEU A 87 3.32 -2.82 -3.75
CA LEU A 87 3.33 -1.43 -4.21
C LEU A 87 1.91 -0.92 -4.48
N VAL A 88 1.13 -1.68 -5.26
CA VAL A 88 -0.24 -1.32 -5.65
C VAL A 88 -1.14 -1.21 -4.40
N ASP A 89 -1.04 -2.17 -3.48
CA ASP A 89 -1.79 -2.17 -2.21
C ASP A 89 -1.42 -0.96 -1.33
N ILE A 90 -0.15 -0.60 -1.27
CA ILE A 90 0.32 0.54 -0.48
C ILE A 90 -0.14 1.85 -1.12
N ALA A 91 0.11 2.03 -2.42
CA ALA A 91 -0.16 3.28 -3.12
C ALA A 91 -1.66 3.56 -3.30
N LEU A 92 -2.45 2.58 -3.74
CA LEU A 92 -3.90 2.79 -3.98
C LEU A 92 -4.69 2.73 -2.68
N VAL A 93 -4.36 1.85 -1.74
CA VAL A 93 -5.20 1.63 -0.56
C VAL A 93 -4.64 2.33 0.67
N SER A 94 -3.41 2.00 1.06
CA SER A 94 -2.90 2.36 2.39
C SER A 94 -2.57 3.85 2.51
N SER A 95 -1.79 4.40 1.57
CA SER A 95 -1.39 5.81 1.58
C SER A 95 -2.59 6.74 1.37
N ARG A 96 -3.50 6.37 0.46
CA ARG A 96 -4.70 7.15 0.18
C ARG A 96 -5.67 7.15 1.34
N MET A 97 -5.93 5.99 1.96
CA MET A 97 -6.76 5.91 3.16
C MET A 97 -6.16 6.73 4.32
N LEU A 98 -4.83 6.70 4.49
CA LEU A 98 -4.14 7.51 5.50
C LEU A 98 -4.33 9.01 5.28
N ALA A 99 -4.23 9.47 4.02
CA ALA A 99 -4.52 10.87 3.66
C ALA A 99 -5.97 11.29 3.95
N GLU A 100 -6.93 10.41 3.70
CA GLU A 100 -8.35 10.66 4.02
C GLU A 100 -8.60 10.69 5.53
N LEU A 101 -7.92 9.84 6.30
CA LEU A 101 -7.99 9.84 7.76
C LEU A 101 -7.45 11.14 8.38
N VAL A 102 -6.36 11.70 7.83
CA VAL A 102 -5.84 13.01 8.23
C VAL A 102 -6.90 14.11 8.07
N GLN A 103 -7.67 14.07 6.99
CA GLN A 103 -8.74 15.04 6.75
C GLN A 103 -9.98 14.78 7.62
N ALA A 104 -10.27 13.51 7.92
CA ALA A 104 -11.46 13.10 8.65
C ALA A 104 -11.36 13.29 10.18
N ASN A 105 -10.15 13.33 10.74
CA ASN A 105 -9.91 13.50 12.17
C ASN A 105 -8.71 14.45 12.46
N SER A 106 -9.01 15.67 12.91
CA SER A 106 -8.00 16.68 13.24
C SER A 106 -7.10 16.29 14.42
N ALA A 107 -7.57 15.47 15.36
CA ALA A 107 -6.74 14.96 16.45
C ALA A 107 -5.71 13.94 15.96
N PHE A 108 -5.97 13.28 14.82
CA PHE A 108 -5.04 12.34 14.18
C PHE A 108 -4.10 13.04 13.17
N ALA A 109 -4.43 14.24 12.72
CA ALA A 109 -3.75 14.90 11.59
C ALA A 109 -2.23 15.03 11.78
N GLU A 110 -1.74 15.34 12.98
CA GLU A 110 -0.30 15.43 13.25
C GLU A 110 0.40 14.09 13.04
N GLN A 111 -0.10 13.02 13.66
CA GLN A 111 0.46 11.67 13.53
C GLN A 111 0.31 11.14 12.09
N GLY A 112 -0.84 11.35 11.47
CA GLY A 112 -1.10 10.90 10.10
C GLY A 112 -0.21 11.60 9.07
N ASN A 113 0.02 12.91 9.20
CA ASN A 113 0.97 13.63 8.33
C ASN A 113 2.41 13.16 8.53
N ALA A 114 2.82 12.88 9.78
CA ALA A 114 4.13 12.31 10.05
C ALA A 114 4.31 10.94 9.37
N LEU A 115 3.28 10.09 9.39
CA LEU A 115 3.28 8.79 8.70
C LEU A 115 3.28 8.91 7.18
N LEU A 116 2.55 9.89 6.61
CA LEU A 116 2.57 10.16 5.17
C LEU A 116 3.97 10.59 4.70
N ASN A 117 4.64 11.44 5.48
CA ASN A 117 6.04 11.82 5.19
C ASN A 117 6.97 10.60 5.26
N GLN A 118 6.84 9.75 6.29
CA GLN A 118 7.65 8.54 6.42
C GLN A 118 7.41 7.54 5.27
N LEU A 119 6.16 7.40 4.82
CA LEU A 119 5.82 6.61 3.63
C LEU A 119 6.47 7.17 2.37
N ALA A 120 6.47 8.50 2.21
CA ALA A 120 7.07 9.18 1.07
C ALA A 120 8.59 9.05 1.04
N GLU A 121 9.23 9.10 2.20
CA GLU A 121 10.67 8.85 2.37
C GLU A 121 11.04 7.35 2.33
N GLY A 122 10.05 6.45 2.35
CA GLY A 122 10.24 5.00 2.46
C GLY A 122 10.79 4.52 3.80
N SER A 123 10.76 5.37 4.83
CA SER A 123 11.21 5.06 6.19
C SER A 123 10.16 4.33 7.03
N ALA A 124 8.91 4.25 6.56
CA ALA A 124 7.87 3.42 7.14
C ALA A 124 7.03 2.69 6.06
N LEU A 125 6.56 1.49 6.41
CA LEU A 125 5.58 0.72 5.66
C LEU A 125 4.26 0.66 6.41
N VAL A 126 3.20 1.17 5.77
CA VAL A 126 1.83 1.15 6.30
C VAL A 126 0.99 0.21 5.43
N MET A 127 0.30 -0.75 6.05
CA MET A 127 -0.58 -1.70 5.35
C MET A 127 -2.02 -1.64 5.85
N ALA A 128 -2.97 -1.47 4.95
CA ALA A 128 -4.40 -1.51 5.26
C ALA A 128 -4.99 -2.93 5.18
N GLY A 129 -5.41 -3.50 6.32
CA GLY A 129 -6.25 -4.70 6.45
C GLY A 129 -7.69 -4.46 6.03
N HIS A 130 -8.38 -5.45 5.45
CA HIS A 130 -9.81 -5.31 5.12
C HIS A 130 -10.62 -6.52 5.62
N MET A 131 -11.85 -6.29 6.06
CA MET A 131 -12.71 -7.31 6.69
C MET A 131 -12.98 -8.52 5.79
N ILE A 132 -13.05 -8.30 4.47
CA ILE A 132 -13.33 -9.36 3.49
C ILE A 132 -12.09 -10.17 3.10
N ASN A 133 -10.89 -9.63 3.36
CA ASN A 133 -9.62 -10.30 3.05
C ASN A 133 -8.73 -10.29 4.30
N PRO A 134 -8.73 -11.39 5.08
CA PRO A 134 -8.00 -11.47 6.34
C PRO A 134 -6.49 -11.67 6.15
N TYR A 135 -6.01 -11.77 4.91
CA TYR A 135 -4.61 -12.07 4.62
C TYR A 135 -3.88 -10.87 4.02
N LYS A 136 -2.64 -10.66 4.47
CA LYS A 136 -1.75 -9.63 3.96
C LYS A 136 -0.42 -10.18 3.52
N ASN A 137 -0.02 -9.77 2.31
CA ASN A 137 1.28 -10.09 1.75
C ASN A 137 2.34 -9.23 2.45
N PHE A 138 3.46 -9.85 2.84
CA PHE A 138 4.57 -9.17 3.51
C PHE A 138 4.19 -8.43 4.80
N ALA A 139 3.17 -8.89 5.52
CA ALA A 139 2.76 -8.26 6.78
C ALA A 139 3.89 -8.15 7.80
N ASN A 140 4.87 -9.07 7.78
CA ASN A 140 6.04 -8.99 8.66
C ASN A 140 6.96 -7.79 8.40
N GLU A 141 6.89 -7.20 7.21
CA GLU A 141 7.71 -6.03 6.82
C GLU A 141 7.07 -4.70 7.19
N ALA A 142 5.78 -4.69 7.56
CA ALA A 142 5.05 -3.46 7.85
C ALA A 142 5.35 -2.95 9.27
N ASP A 143 5.50 -1.64 9.39
CA ASP A 143 5.67 -0.93 10.66
C ASP A 143 4.33 -0.58 11.30
N TRP A 144 3.33 -0.32 10.45
CA TRP A 144 1.99 0.10 10.85
C TRP A 144 0.90 -0.61 10.07
N PHE A 145 -0.25 -0.76 10.73
CA PHE A 145 -1.44 -1.36 10.16
C PHE A 145 -2.66 -0.47 10.35
N LEU A 146 -3.40 -0.25 9.26
CA LEU A 146 -4.77 0.26 9.33
C LEU A 146 -5.72 -0.95 9.37
N LEU A 147 -6.41 -1.20 10.48
CA LEU A 147 -7.24 -2.41 10.66
C LEU A 147 -8.70 -2.08 11.02
N PRO A 148 -9.67 -2.86 10.50
CA PRO A 148 -11.09 -2.62 10.73
C PRO A 148 -11.62 -3.30 12.00
N HIS A 149 -12.47 -2.62 12.76
CA HIS A 149 -13.33 -3.26 13.76
C HIS A 149 -14.79 -2.79 13.59
N GLY A 150 -15.62 -3.59 12.93
CA GLY A 150 -16.96 -3.14 12.52
C GLY A 150 -16.86 -1.95 11.56
N GLU A 151 -17.39 -0.80 11.96
CA GLU A 151 -17.31 0.46 11.19
C GLU A 151 -16.13 1.34 11.60
N GLU A 152 -15.24 0.85 12.47
CA GLU A 152 -14.10 1.59 13.00
C GLU A 152 -12.85 1.42 12.13
N VAL A 153 -12.01 2.45 12.12
CA VAL A 153 -10.65 2.39 11.56
C VAL A 153 -9.65 2.55 12.69
N HIS A 154 -8.75 1.58 12.83
CA HIS A 154 -7.70 1.60 13.84
C HIS A 154 -6.32 1.69 13.21
N LEU A 155 -5.41 2.38 13.88
CA LEU A 155 -3.98 2.37 13.57
C LEU A 155 -3.22 1.64 14.67
N LEU A 156 -2.45 0.63 14.27
CA LEU A 156 -1.66 -0.21 15.15
C LEU A 156 -0.22 -0.26 14.69
N LYS A 157 0.71 -0.23 15.63
CA LYS A 157 2.12 -0.55 15.38
C LYS A 157 2.34 -2.06 15.25
N ARG A 158 3.46 -2.44 14.65
CA ARG A 158 3.89 -3.83 14.47
C ARG A 158 3.86 -4.67 15.76
N GLU A 159 4.21 -4.11 16.90
CA GLU A 159 4.21 -4.78 18.20
C GLU A 159 2.81 -4.98 18.81
N GLN A 160 1.79 -4.29 18.30
CA GLN A 160 0.41 -4.39 18.79
C GLN A 160 -0.40 -5.47 18.06
N VAL A 161 0.21 -6.18 17.11
CA VAL A 161 -0.46 -7.21 16.30
C VAL A 161 0.26 -8.55 16.36
N LEU A 162 -0.51 -9.63 16.34
CA LEU A 162 -0.01 -10.98 16.15
C LEU A 162 -0.08 -11.34 14.66
N ILE A 163 1.07 -11.69 14.07
CA ILE A 163 1.16 -12.07 12.66
C ILE A 163 1.40 -13.57 12.56
N SER A 164 0.43 -14.26 11.96
CA SER A 164 0.45 -15.71 11.78
C SER A 164 0.63 -16.04 10.31
N ALA A 165 1.81 -16.55 9.94
CA ALA A 165 2.13 -16.93 8.56
C ALA A 165 1.11 -17.93 7.99
N GLN A 166 0.75 -17.75 6.72
CA GLN A 166 -0.19 -18.60 6.00
C GLN A 166 0.50 -19.20 4.77
N LYS A 167 0.19 -20.46 4.48
CA LYS A 167 0.75 -21.12 3.30
C LYS A 167 0.15 -20.51 2.03
N SER A 168 1.01 -19.95 1.19
CA SER A 168 0.64 -19.48 -0.16
C SER A 168 0.90 -20.56 -1.20
N LEU A 169 0.07 -20.63 -2.24
CA LEU A 169 0.34 -21.42 -3.46
C LEU A 169 1.46 -20.80 -4.30
N ASP A 170 1.56 -19.48 -4.26
CA ASP A 170 2.62 -18.70 -4.88
C ASP A 170 3.73 -18.44 -3.84
N PRO A 171 4.91 -19.06 -3.97
CA PRO A 171 6.01 -18.89 -3.02
C PRO A 171 6.66 -17.50 -3.10
N SER A 172 6.25 -16.60 -3.99
CA SER A 172 6.67 -15.19 -3.96
C SER A 172 5.82 -14.35 -3.00
N ARG A 173 4.65 -14.84 -2.57
CA ARG A 173 3.75 -14.15 -1.63
C ARG A 173 3.92 -14.69 -0.21
N ARG A 174 4.37 -13.83 0.71
CA ARG A 174 4.38 -14.12 2.16
C ARG A 174 3.07 -13.69 2.79
N LEU A 175 2.03 -14.49 2.58
CA LEU A 175 0.73 -14.23 3.19
C LEU A 175 0.79 -14.46 4.69
N ALA A 176 0.16 -13.57 5.44
CA ALA A 176 -0.05 -13.75 6.86
C ALA A 176 -1.44 -13.24 7.28
N ARG A 177 -1.98 -13.85 8.32
CA ARG A 177 -3.16 -13.36 9.02
C ARG A 177 -2.71 -12.43 10.15
N ILE A 178 -3.46 -11.36 10.37
CA ILE A 178 -3.18 -10.37 11.42
C ILE A 178 -4.30 -10.46 12.45
N ASP A 179 -3.96 -10.85 13.67
CA ASP A 179 -4.87 -10.90 14.81
C ASP A 179 -4.49 -9.80 15.81
N TRP A 180 -5.48 -9.10 16.35
CA TRP A 180 -5.30 -7.92 17.21
C TRP A 180 -6.57 -7.67 18.05
N ALA A 181 -6.49 -6.77 19.02
CA ALA A 181 -7.63 -6.40 19.87
C ALA A 181 -7.96 -4.90 19.73
N PRO A 182 -9.25 -4.55 19.55
CA PRO A 182 -9.67 -3.15 19.44
C PRO A 182 -9.59 -2.44 20.79
N GLY A 183 -9.25 -1.15 20.74
CA GLY A 183 -9.22 -0.27 21.90
C GLY A 183 -9.39 1.20 21.49
N PRO A 184 -9.87 2.07 22.40
CA PRO A 184 -10.08 3.48 22.11
C PRO A 184 -8.81 4.24 21.73
N GLU A 185 -7.64 3.77 22.20
CA GLU A 185 -6.33 4.36 21.94
C GLU A 185 -5.80 4.09 20.52
N THR A 186 -6.30 3.05 19.85
CA THR A 186 -5.92 2.72 18.46
C THR A 186 -6.93 3.26 17.45
N ARG A 187 -8.12 3.67 17.89
CA ARG A 187 -9.22 4.07 17.02
C ARG A 187 -9.04 5.50 16.49
N ILE A 188 -9.04 5.65 15.17
CA ILE A 188 -8.94 6.96 14.50
C ILE A 188 -10.33 7.51 14.20
N VAL A 189 -11.23 6.71 13.63
CA VAL A 189 -12.62 7.11 13.33
C VAL A 189 -13.56 5.93 13.53
N ASP A 190 -14.85 6.23 13.69
CA ASP A 190 -15.94 5.27 13.83
C ASP A 190 -17.17 5.65 13.00
N GLY A 191 -18.20 4.80 13.08
CA GLY A 191 -19.51 5.01 12.46
C GLY A 191 -19.47 5.18 10.95
N GLU A 192 -20.38 6.02 10.43
CA GLU A 192 -20.56 6.20 8.99
C GLU A 192 -19.28 6.65 8.26
N ARG A 193 -18.42 7.44 8.92
CA ARG A 193 -17.15 7.88 8.32
C ARG A 193 -16.19 6.72 8.13
N GLY A 194 -16.00 5.88 9.15
CA GLY A 194 -15.15 4.71 9.03
C GLY A 194 -15.71 3.67 8.05
N ALA A 195 -17.04 3.47 8.04
CA ALA A 195 -17.71 2.64 7.05
C ALA A 195 -17.49 3.13 5.61
N LEU A 196 -17.55 4.46 5.37
CA LEU A 196 -17.27 5.05 4.07
C LEU A 196 -15.82 4.82 3.63
N LEU A 197 -14.85 5.05 4.52
CA LEU A 197 -13.44 4.84 4.24
C LEU A 197 -13.15 3.39 3.83
N TRP A 198 -13.73 2.41 4.53
CA TRP A 198 -13.55 1.00 4.16
C TRP A 198 -14.19 0.65 2.82
N ARG A 199 -15.35 1.22 2.49
CA ARG A 199 -15.97 1.04 1.16
C ARG A 199 -15.09 1.63 0.05
N THR A 200 -14.54 2.82 0.26
CA THR A 200 -13.65 3.46 -0.72
C THR A 200 -12.34 2.67 -0.86
N ALA A 201 -11.74 2.25 0.26
CA ALA A 201 -10.55 1.40 0.27
C ALA A 201 -10.78 0.07 -0.47
N LEU A 202 -11.96 -0.54 -0.32
CA LEU A 202 -12.35 -1.73 -1.06
C LEU A 202 -12.43 -1.46 -2.57
N ASN A 203 -13.06 -0.36 -2.99
CA ASN A 203 -13.17 0.01 -4.40
C ASN A 203 -11.78 0.22 -5.03
N ARG A 204 -10.85 0.86 -4.30
CA ARG A 204 -9.45 1.02 -4.74
C ARG A 204 -8.70 -0.30 -4.83
N GLY A 205 -8.90 -1.19 -3.86
CA GLY A 205 -8.34 -2.54 -3.90
C GLY A 205 -8.87 -3.35 -5.09
N ALA A 206 -10.16 -3.19 -5.43
CA ALA A 206 -10.76 -3.80 -6.62
C ALA A 206 -10.19 -3.21 -7.92
N LEU A 207 -10.02 -1.88 -7.99
CA LEU A 207 -9.37 -1.20 -9.12
C LEU A 207 -7.95 -1.71 -9.33
N GLY A 208 -7.13 -1.70 -8.27
CA GLY A 208 -5.73 -2.16 -8.33
C GLY A 208 -5.58 -3.66 -8.62
N SER A 209 -6.58 -4.48 -8.29
CA SER A 209 -6.57 -5.91 -8.64
C SER A 209 -7.04 -6.18 -10.08
N ALA A 210 -7.69 -5.23 -10.73
CA ALA A 210 -8.24 -5.35 -12.08
C ALA A 210 -7.37 -4.72 -13.17
N ALA A 211 -6.47 -3.80 -12.78
CA ALA A 211 -5.40 -3.26 -13.61
C ALA A 211 -4.33 -4.33 -13.88
#